data_AF-A0A5C3MMR5-F1
#
_entry.id   AF-A0A5C3MMR5-F1
#
_cell.length_a   1.000
_cell.length_b   1.000
_cell.length_c   1.000
_cell.angle_alpha   90.00
_cell.angle_beta   90.00
_cell.angle_gamma   90.00
#
_symmetry.space_group_name_H-M   'P 1'
#
loop_
_entity.id
_entity.type
_entity.pdbx_description
1 polymer ?
#
loop_
_entity_poly.entity_id
_entity_poly.type
_entity_poly.pdbx_seq_one_letter_code
_entity_poly.pdbx_strand_id
1 'polypeptide(L)'
;MPFKLTSNSDMGSVEVHLPQSYAGLLIASTDMGKITFSPQLAPHVTVISDVGGKQHCYVGAGTEWPEEDLDPETWEGSEVRLSSAVGSIKVKYVDEGTRKWWHKKAKVDSQMQILPCD
;
A
#
# COMPACT_ATOMS: atom_id res chain seq x y z
N MET A 1 0.03 -12.86 17.33
CA MET A 1 -1.28 -12.21 17.55
C MET A 1 -1.72 -11.65 16.21
N PRO A 2 -2.91 -12.00 15.72
CA PRO A 2 -3.46 -11.40 14.50
C PRO A 2 -3.81 -9.92 14.75
N PHE A 3 -3.72 -9.10 13.70
CA PHE A 3 -4.17 -7.70 13.75
C PHE A 3 -5.15 -7.41 12.62
N LYS A 4 -6.03 -6.43 12.82
CA LYS A 4 -6.97 -5.95 11.80
C LYS A 4 -6.72 -4.48 11.54
N LEU A 5 -6.42 -4.12 10.31
CA LEU A 5 -6.21 -2.74 9.86
C LEU A 5 -7.31 -2.39 8.87
N THR A 6 -8.10 -1.35 9.16
CA THR A 6 -9.11 -0.83 8.24
C THR A 6 -8.83 0.63 7.95
N SER A 7 -8.73 0.99 6.66
CA SER A 7 -8.53 2.35 6.21
C SER A 7 -9.50 2.69 5.09
N ASN A 8 -10.21 3.81 5.22
CA ASN A 8 -11.15 4.31 4.23
C ASN A 8 -10.82 5.76 3.85
N SER A 9 -11.02 6.10 2.57
CA SER A 9 -10.84 7.45 2.05
C SER A 9 -11.85 7.76 0.95
N ASP A 10 -12.55 8.88 1.06
CA ASP A 10 -13.52 9.29 0.01
C ASP A 10 -12.83 9.88 -1.22
N MET A 11 -11.77 10.67 -1.02
CA MET A 11 -10.96 11.26 -2.09
C MET A 11 -9.48 11.24 -1.74
N GLY A 12 -8.66 10.63 -2.59
CA GLY A 12 -7.20 10.68 -2.47
C GLY A 12 -6.52 9.32 -2.62
N SER A 13 -5.27 9.23 -2.19
CA SER A 13 -4.50 7.98 -2.27
C SER A 13 -4.33 7.34 -0.90
N VAL A 14 -4.71 6.07 -0.77
CA VAL A 14 -4.44 5.25 0.41
C VAL A 14 -3.13 4.50 0.19
N GLU A 15 -2.16 4.74 1.06
CA GLU A 15 -0.86 4.07 1.01
C GLU A 15 -0.63 3.30 2.32
N VAL A 16 -0.39 1.99 2.23
CA VAL A 16 -0.13 1.12 3.38
C VAL A 16 1.20 0.43 3.23
N HIS A 17 1.97 0.44 4.33
CA HIS A 17 3.27 -0.20 4.41
C HIS A 17 3.14 -1.41 5.34
N LEU A 18 3.35 -2.59 4.79
CA LEU A 18 3.30 -3.85 5.52
C LEU A 18 4.72 -4.32 5.88
N PRO A 19 4.95 -4.97 7.02
CA PRO A 19 6.21 -5.65 7.25
C PRO A 19 6.39 -6.82 6.27
N GLN A 20 7.62 -7.18 5.90
CA GLN A 20 7.89 -8.34 5.04
C GLN A 20 7.43 -9.67 5.67
N SER A 21 7.34 -9.73 6.99
CA SER A 21 6.81 -10.86 7.75
C SER A 21 5.27 -10.90 7.80
N TYR A 22 4.58 -10.01 7.09
CA TYR A 22 3.12 -10.03 7.05
C TYR A 22 2.64 -11.24 6.25
N ALA A 23 1.84 -12.08 6.92
CA ALA A 23 1.08 -13.15 6.31
C ALA A 23 -0.40 -12.96 6.67
N GLY A 24 -1.25 -12.75 5.66
CA GLY A 24 -2.68 -12.58 5.90
C GLY A 24 -3.48 -12.01 4.74
N LEU A 25 -4.77 -11.82 4.99
CA LEU A 25 -5.73 -11.35 3.99
C LEU A 25 -5.59 -9.85 3.75
N LEU A 26 -5.67 -9.46 2.48
CA LEU A 26 -5.64 -8.09 2.00
C LEU A 26 -6.85 -7.85 1.10
N ILE A 27 -7.78 -7.02 1.57
CA ILE A 27 -8.97 -6.62 0.85
C ILE A 27 -8.78 -5.17 0.43
N ALA A 28 -8.70 -4.90 -0.87
CA ALA A 28 -8.60 -3.56 -1.43
C ALA A 28 -9.81 -3.26 -2.32
N SER A 29 -10.48 -2.13 -2.14
CA SER A 29 -11.63 -1.75 -2.97
C SER A 29 -11.56 -0.31 -3.44
N THR A 30 -11.79 -0.08 -4.73
CA THR A 30 -11.90 1.27 -5.28
C THR A 30 -12.99 1.39 -6.33
N ASP A 31 -13.82 2.43 -6.24
CA ASP A 31 -14.92 2.65 -7.18
C ASP A 31 -14.42 3.34 -8.46
N MET A 32 -13.59 4.38 -8.31
CA MET A 32 -12.92 5.08 -9.40
C MET A 32 -11.44 5.25 -9.09
N GLY A 33 -10.66 4.24 -9.43
CA GLY A 33 -9.25 4.22 -9.08
C GLY A 33 -8.47 3.04 -9.61
N LYS A 34 -7.26 2.88 -9.06
CA LYS A 34 -6.40 1.72 -9.32
C LYS A 34 -5.79 1.22 -8.03
N ILE A 35 -5.74 -0.10 -7.92
CA ILE A 35 -5.02 -0.82 -6.88
C ILE A 35 -3.66 -1.19 -7.47
N THR A 36 -2.58 -0.86 -6.77
CA THR A 36 -1.21 -1.13 -7.23
C THR A 36 -0.39 -1.72 -6.10
N PHE A 37 0.26 -2.84 -6.41
CA PHE A 37 1.24 -3.48 -5.54
C PHE A 37 2.64 -3.08 -5.99
N SER A 38 3.52 -2.94 -5.02
CA SER A 38 4.92 -2.66 -5.30
C SER A 38 5.65 -3.90 -5.85
N PRO A 39 6.78 -3.73 -6.56
CA PRO A 39 7.51 -4.85 -7.16
C PRO A 39 7.98 -5.90 -6.15
N GLN A 40 8.32 -5.49 -4.92
CA GLN A 40 8.72 -6.46 -3.89
C GLN A 40 7.53 -7.17 -3.28
N LEU A 41 6.36 -6.54 -3.20
CA LEU A 41 5.16 -7.13 -2.65
C LEU A 41 4.44 -8.04 -3.65
N ALA A 42 4.37 -7.64 -4.91
CA ALA A 42 3.69 -8.35 -5.99
C ALA A 42 3.97 -9.87 -6.07
N PRO A 43 5.21 -10.39 -5.95
CA PRO A 43 5.46 -11.83 -5.99
C PRO A 43 4.95 -12.60 -4.77
N HIS A 44 4.61 -11.90 -3.68
CA HIS A 44 4.04 -12.46 -2.45
C HIS A 44 2.53 -12.23 -2.34
N VAL A 45 1.93 -11.64 -3.37
CA VAL A 45 0.49 -11.40 -3.45
C VAL A 45 -0.11 -12.45 -4.36
N THR A 46 -1.11 -13.14 -3.86
CA THR A 46 -1.96 -13.99 -4.70
C THR A 46 -3.38 -13.45 -4.66
N VAL A 47 -3.94 -13.25 -5.84
CA VAL A 47 -5.29 -12.72 -6.00
C VAL A 47 -6.28 -13.89 -5.89
N ILE A 48 -7.18 -13.79 -4.91
CA ILE A 48 -8.25 -14.76 -4.67
C ILE A 48 -9.46 -14.38 -5.52
N SER A 49 -9.83 -13.10 -5.50
CA SER A 49 -10.92 -12.56 -6.33
C SER A 49 -10.64 -11.12 -6.74
N ASP A 50 -11.12 -10.77 -7.94
CA ASP A 50 -11.10 -9.41 -8.48
C ASP A 50 -12.45 -9.19 -9.17
N VAL A 51 -13.35 -8.47 -8.49
CA VAL A 51 -14.70 -8.21 -8.99
C VAL A 51 -15.08 -6.77 -8.68
N GLY A 52 -15.41 -5.99 -9.72
CA GLY A 52 -16.01 -4.66 -9.57
C GLY A 52 -15.14 -3.65 -8.84
N GLY A 53 -13.81 -3.69 -9.03
CA GLY A 53 -12.88 -2.79 -8.34
C GLY A 53 -12.58 -3.20 -6.89
N LYS A 54 -13.10 -4.35 -6.44
CA LYS A 54 -12.77 -4.99 -5.17
C LYS A 54 -11.87 -6.20 -5.43
N GLN A 55 -10.68 -6.15 -4.87
CA GLN A 55 -9.66 -7.18 -4.99
C GLN A 55 -9.45 -7.83 -3.61
N HIS A 56 -9.71 -9.13 -3.51
CA HIS A 56 -9.32 -9.94 -2.36
C HIS A 56 -8.03 -10.66 -2.70
N CYS A 57 -7.02 -10.42 -1.88
CA CYS A 57 -5.71 -11.01 -2.03
C CYS A 57 -5.29 -11.64 -0.72
N TYR A 58 -4.43 -12.64 -0.81
CA TYR A 58 -3.62 -13.06 0.31
C TYR A 58 -2.19 -12.59 0.08
N VAL A 59 -1.55 -12.09 1.12
CA VAL A 59 -0.15 -11.69 1.12
C VAL A 59 0.60 -12.65 2.02
N GLY A 60 1.64 -13.28 1.51
CA GLY A 60 2.50 -14.17 2.30
C GLY A 60 3.62 -14.80 1.47
N ALA A 61 4.61 -15.36 2.15
CA ALA A 61 5.57 -16.25 1.50
C ALA A 61 4.84 -17.53 1.08
N GLY A 62 5.00 -17.96 -0.18
CA GLY A 62 4.18 -18.99 -0.85
C GLY A 62 4.16 -20.40 -0.24
N THR A 63 4.65 -20.58 0.98
CA THR A 63 4.55 -21.82 1.77
C THR A 63 3.43 -21.77 2.81
N GLU A 64 2.96 -20.57 3.18
CA GLU A 64 1.88 -20.37 4.16
C GLU A 64 0.54 -20.09 3.46
N TRP A 65 0.33 -20.62 2.26
CA TRP A 65 -0.98 -20.55 1.61
C TRP A 65 -1.95 -21.45 2.38
N PRO A 66 -3.00 -20.93 3.02
CA PRO A 66 -4.01 -21.80 3.60
C PRO A 66 -4.75 -22.48 2.43
N GLU A 67 -4.62 -23.80 2.33
CA GLU A 67 -5.38 -24.59 1.35
C GLU A 67 -6.89 -24.55 1.61
N GLU A 68 -7.28 -24.19 2.84
CA GLU A 68 -8.67 -24.07 3.27
C GLU A 68 -9.19 -22.63 3.08
N ASP A 69 -10.45 -22.55 2.63
CA ASP A 69 -11.20 -21.38 2.19
C ASP A 69 -10.73 -20.02 2.72
N LEU A 70 -10.12 -19.22 1.83
CA LEU A 70 -9.88 -17.79 2.02
C LEU A 70 -11.20 -17.01 1.87
N ASP A 71 -12.21 -17.39 2.65
CA ASP A 71 -13.44 -16.62 2.74
C ASP A 71 -13.17 -15.38 3.62
N PRO A 72 -13.31 -14.16 3.07
CA PRO A 72 -13.12 -12.92 3.83
C PRO A 72 -14.07 -12.77 5.02
N GLU A 73 -15.16 -13.53 5.08
CA GLU A 73 -16.10 -13.52 6.21
C GLU A 73 -15.69 -14.44 7.35
N THR A 74 -14.95 -15.51 7.06
CA THR A 74 -14.50 -16.50 8.07
C THR A 74 -13.00 -16.43 8.36
N TRP A 75 -12.27 -15.53 7.71
CA TRP A 75 -10.82 -15.38 7.88
C TRP A 75 -10.39 -15.19 9.35
N GLU A 76 -9.62 -16.16 9.84
CA GLU A 76 -9.02 -16.15 11.18
C GLU A 76 -7.51 -15.84 11.08
N GLY A 77 -7.16 -14.56 10.98
CA GLY A 77 -5.77 -14.15 10.89
C GLY A 77 -5.58 -12.63 10.85
N SER A 78 -4.38 -12.21 10.43
CA SER A 78 -4.12 -10.79 10.17
C SER A 78 -4.88 -10.34 8.93
N GLU A 79 -5.54 -9.20 9.01
CA GLU A 79 -6.41 -8.69 7.94
C GLU A 79 -6.15 -7.21 7.69
N VAL A 80 -6.06 -6.83 6.42
CA VAL A 80 -5.92 -5.45 5.99
C VAL A 80 -7.05 -5.11 5.01
N ARG A 81 -7.91 -4.16 5.36
CA ARG A 81 -9.02 -3.65 4.54
C ARG A 81 -8.76 -2.21 4.12
N LEU A 82 -8.65 -1.98 2.82
CA LEU A 82 -8.39 -0.67 2.21
C LEU A 82 -9.54 -0.32 1.28
N SER A 83 -10.17 0.83 1.48
CA SER A 83 -11.22 1.32 0.59
C SER A 83 -10.95 2.76 0.17
N SER A 84 -11.19 3.05 -1.11
CA SER A 84 -11.09 4.41 -1.66
C SER A 84 -12.15 4.66 -2.72
N ALA A 85 -13.07 5.61 -2.51
CA ALA A 85 -14.12 5.90 -3.50
C ALA A 85 -13.52 6.50 -4.78
N VAL A 86 -12.72 7.58 -4.66
CA VAL A 86 -12.02 8.19 -5.81
C VAL A 86 -10.53 8.32 -5.51
N GLY A 87 -9.69 7.60 -6.26
CA GLY A 87 -8.23 7.75 -6.18
C GLY A 87 -7.42 6.47 -6.38
N SER A 88 -6.44 6.19 -5.52
CA SER A 88 -5.53 5.06 -5.75
C SER A 88 -5.10 4.38 -4.46
N ILE A 89 -5.08 3.06 -4.47
CA ILE A 89 -4.60 2.25 -3.35
C ILE A 89 -3.21 1.72 -3.70
N LYS A 90 -2.24 1.98 -2.83
CA LYS A 90 -0.86 1.52 -2.96
C LYS A 90 -0.46 0.70 -1.76
N VAL A 91 -0.01 -0.51 -2.00
CA VAL A 91 0.47 -1.41 -0.94
C VAL A 91 1.91 -1.76 -1.23
N LYS A 92 2.77 -1.64 -0.20
CA LYS A 92 4.21 -1.94 -0.30
C LYS A 92 4.76 -2.47 1.00
N TYR A 93 5.98 -3.02 0.96
CA TYR A 93 6.68 -3.35 2.19
C TYR A 93 7.30 -2.12 2.85
N VAL A 94 7.41 -2.12 4.18
CA VAL A 94 8.07 -1.06 4.96
C VAL A 94 9.52 -0.86 4.50
N ASP A 95 10.26 -1.95 4.31
CA ASP A 95 11.67 -1.93 3.90
C ASP A 95 11.89 -1.45 2.46
N GLU A 96 10.88 -1.59 1.61
CA GLU A 96 10.89 -1.06 0.24
C GLU A 96 10.90 0.48 0.22
N GLY A 97 10.52 1.10 1.34
CA GLY A 97 10.37 2.54 1.53
C GLY A 97 11.65 3.31 1.86
N THR A 98 12.84 2.71 1.86
CA THR A 98 14.08 3.42 2.27
C THR A 98 14.82 4.19 1.18
N ARG A 99 14.18 4.55 0.04
CA ARG A 99 14.77 5.52 -0.90
C ARG A 99 13.75 6.47 -1.51
N LYS A 100 13.35 7.50 -0.76
CA LYS A 100 13.13 8.88 -1.27
C LYS A 100 12.88 9.83 -0.10
N TRP A 101 13.95 10.08 0.66
CA TRP A 101 14.08 11.31 1.43
C TRP A 101 14.24 12.47 0.41
N TRP A 102 13.18 13.28 0.27
CA TRP A 102 13.13 14.69 -0.14
C TRP A 102 14.19 15.23 -1.10
N HIS A 103 13.75 15.61 -2.31
CA HIS A 103 14.17 16.85 -2.97
C HIS A 103 12.99 17.43 -3.76
N LYS A 104 12.14 18.20 -3.08
CA LYS A 104 11.41 19.30 -3.72
C LYS A 104 11.76 20.59 -2.97
N LYS A 105 12.99 21.06 -3.18
CA LYS A 105 13.31 22.49 -3.12
C LYS A 105 14.37 22.77 -4.18
N ALA A 106 13.97 23.52 -5.20
CA ALA A 106 14.65 24.72 -5.67
C ALA A 106 14.02 25.17 -7.00
N LYS A 107 13.10 26.14 -6.92
CA LYS A 107 13.09 27.19 -7.94
C LYS A 107 14.10 28.20 -7.39
N VAL A 108 15.30 28.22 -7.97
CA VAL A 108 16.26 29.30 -7.74
C VAL A 108 15.61 30.53 -8.37
N ASP A 109 15.09 31.41 -7.52
CA ASP A 109 14.86 32.80 -7.90
C ASP A 109 16.07 33.61 -7.42
N SER A 110 16.47 34.52 -8.27
CA SER A 110 17.79 35.11 -8.31
C SER A 110 17.88 36.33 -7.40
N GLN A 111 19.13 36.72 -7.12
CA GLN A 111 19.59 37.98 -6.51
C GLN A 111 19.43 38.19 -5.01
N MET A 112 20.55 38.04 -4.31
CA MET A 112 20.93 38.97 -3.24
C MET A 112 22.45 39.15 -3.28
N GLN A 113 22.90 40.28 -3.84
CA GLN A 113 24.30 40.71 -3.85
C GLN A 113 24.64 41.38 -2.52
N ILE A 114 25.74 40.99 -1.87
CA ILE A 114 26.58 41.88 -1.05
C ILE A 114 28.00 41.23 -0.93
N LEU A 115 29.11 41.85 -1.34
CA LEU A 115 30.08 42.68 -0.57
C LEU A 115 31.46 42.63 -1.34
N PRO A 116 32.53 43.38 -0.99
CA PRO A 116 32.78 44.15 0.24
C PRO A 116 33.32 45.58 0.07
N CYS A 117 33.36 46.27 1.20
CA CYS A 117 34.22 47.43 1.49
C CYS A 117 35.71 47.07 1.35
N ASP A 118 36.46 47.96 0.70
CA ASP A 118 37.80 48.42 1.10
C ASP A 118 37.86 49.94 0.80
#